data_AF-A0A9D0VK97-F1
#
_entry.id   AF-A0A9D0VK97-F1
#
_cell.length_a   1.000
_cell.length_b   1.000
_cell.length_c   1.000
_cell.angle_alpha   90.00
_cell.angle_beta   90.00
_cell.angle_gamma   90.00
#
_symmetry.space_group_name_H-M   'P 1'
#
loop_
_entity.id
_entity.type
_entity.pdbx_description
1 polymer ?
#
loop_
_entity_poly.entity_id
_entity_poly.type
_entity_poly.pdbx_seq_one_letter_code
_entity_poly.pdbx_strand_id
1 'polypeptide(L)'
;MPPVRLHPWNIEIGKIGAPQLPPVESLAQPPPEIAPGPHPSLPYENLAFEGGGVKGIAYVGALEVLEEVGLYPGHIRRVAGASSGSFLASMVAVGCSSEDLREMLAEHNLGAVMRDARFGMLSGIYNMLTVYGLNPGARLLRFLGDRLRERTGSEDVTFQQLLERCGRELCVPVTNITRMCTEYCHPKTTPDMPVRLAVGMSMSLPVLMAPYRLIRVLEETHETDLYTDGGLLCNYPIHAYDGWWLSLAPQDTYLSRLRPLSQMASHVHDLVRFQPSNPKTLGFTVFEQSEIDVSQRWTLPEGEAPKRPDTPLARARGEREAKLHDRSRMSQALGRAAERLMDAMAAVEISGDGLISREEAEGLFRGGRLSPRDASLLFGTTDVHAIFDELDHNGDGQISYAELVRFIDSTNVPLTAHLALARCEPKNVTSFISVMFQTVWAHMRRVTLHPEDRFRTVAIDTDYISTADFHMDPHDQAFLLETGRRATEAFLAHHHGLDPKR
;
A
#
# COMPACT_ATOMS: atom_id res chain seq x y z
N MET A 1 27.34 -9.21 28.35
CA MET A 1 27.73 -8.58 27.06
C MET A 1 27.22 -7.14 27.03
N PRO A 2 27.80 -6.19 26.28
CA PRO A 2 27.22 -4.85 26.23
C PRO A 2 25.84 -4.90 25.55
N PRO A 3 24.87 -4.07 25.97
CA PRO A 3 23.56 -3.98 25.34
C PRO A 3 23.71 -3.63 23.85
N VAL A 4 22.76 -4.08 23.02
CA VAL A 4 22.65 -3.66 21.62
C VAL A 4 22.62 -2.13 21.60
N ARG A 5 23.72 -1.50 21.17
CA ARG A 5 23.72 -0.06 20.94
C ARG A 5 23.07 0.17 19.59
N LEU A 6 21.75 0.35 19.60
CA LEU A 6 21.01 0.84 18.45
C LEU A 6 21.46 2.28 18.17
N HIS A 7 22.49 2.45 17.34
CA HIS A 7 22.70 3.73 16.69
C HIS A 7 21.63 3.87 15.60
N PRO A 8 20.92 5.02 15.51
CA PRO A 8 19.73 5.17 14.66
C PRO A 8 19.97 5.02 13.14
N TRP A 9 21.19 4.71 12.70
CA TRP A 9 21.58 4.67 11.29
C TRP A 9 22.52 3.51 10.92
N ASN A 10 23.33 3.05 11.88
CA ASN A 10 24.27 1.94 11.71
C ASN A 10 23.97 0.92 12.79
N ILE A 11 23.19 -0.10 12.46
CA ILE A 11 22.97 -1.22 13.35
C ILE A 11 24.05 -2.24 13.04
N GLU A 12 25.10 -2.20 13.87
CA GLU A 12 26.13 -3.23 13.82
C GLU A 12 25.59 -4.53 14.40
N ILE A 13 25.27 -5.47 13.53
CA ILE A 13 25.07 -6.87 13.89
C ILE A 13 26.47 -7.53 13.87
N GLY A 14 27.27 -7.22 14.90
CA GLY A 14 28.56 -7.87 15.14
C GLY A 14 28.45 -9.38 15.33
N LYS A 15 29.49 -10.00 15.92
CA LYS A 15 29.42 -11.36 16.53
C LYS A 15 28.40 -11.38 17.70
N ILE A 16 27.14 -11.12 17.39
CA ILE A 16 26.00 -11.14 18.28
C ILE A 16 25.63 -12.62 18.37
N GLY A 17 26.11 -13.31 19.40
CA GLY A 17 25.24 -14.31 20.01
C GLY A 17 23.93 -13.60 20.37
N ALA A 18 22.78 -14.25 20.18
CA ALA A 18 21.45 -13.69 20.39
C ALA A 18 21.47 -12.67 21.54
N PRO A 19 20.89 -11.46 21.38
CA PRO A 19 20.88 -10.46 22.43
C PRO A 19 20.60 -11.13 23.78
N GLN A 20 21.28 -10.72 24.86
CA GLN A 20 20.89 -11.18 26.20
C GLN A 20 19.53 -10.56 26.51
N LEU A 21 18.50 -11.19 25.96
CA LEU A 21 17.12 -10.83 26.16
C LEU A 21 16.81 -11.14 27.63
N PRO A 22 16.01 -10.30 28.29
CA PRO A 22 15.59 -10.64 29.64
C PRO A 22 14.87 -12.00 29.58
N PRO A 23 15.08 -12.89 30.56
CA PRO A 23 14.39 -14.17 30.64
C PRO A 23 12.88 -14.05 30.36
N VAL A 24 12.28 -15.10 29.80
CA VAL A 24 10.82 -15.18 29.58
C VAL A 24 10.04 -15.17 30.91
N GLU A 25 10.73 -15.20 32.04
CA GLU A 25 10.16 -15.02 33.37
C GLU A 25 10.30 -13.58 33.88
N SER A 26 11.18 -12.75 33.28
CA SER A 26 11.50 -11.39 33.79
C SER A 26 10.82 -10.23 33.06
N LEU A 27 10.19 -10.47 31.91
CA LEU A 27 9.29 -9.51 31.25
C LEU A 27 7.87 -9.58 31.84
N ALA A 28 7.06 -8.53 31.65
CA ALA A 28 5.73 -8.36 32.24
C ALA A 28 4.79 -9.57 31.96
N GLN A 29 3.80 -9.78 32.84
CA GLN A 29 2.84 -10.88 32.68
C GLN A 29 2.12 -10.77 31.32
N PRO A 30 1.83 -11.91 30.65
CA PRO A 30 1.15 -11.90 29.35
C PRO A 30 -0.17 -11.12 29.44
N PRO A 31 -0.66 -10.56 28.32
CA PRO A 31 -1.98 -9.95 28.28
C PRO A 31 -2.99 -10.91 28.90
N PRO A 32 -3.96 -10.42 29.69
CA PRO A 32 -4.92 -11.28 30.37
C PRO A 32 -5.52 -12.27 29.36
N GLU A 33 -5.60 -13.53 29.77
CA GLU A 33 -6.23 -14.56 28.95
C GLU A 33 -7.69 -14.18 28.78
N ILE A 34 -8.03 -13.62 27.63
CA ILE A 34 -9.40 -13.24 27.33
C ILE A 34 -10.12 -14.55 27.08
N ALA A 35 -11.01 -14.90 28.02
CA ALA A 35 -11.83 -16.09 27.95
C ALA A 35 -12.42 -16.18 26.53
N PRO A 36 -12.33 -17.34 25.86
CA PRO A 36 -12.90 -17.48 24.54
C PRO A 36 -14.37 -17.06 24.62
N GLY A 37 -14.71 -15.98 23.92
CA GLY A 37 -16.10 -15.62 23.68
C GLY A 37 -16.82 -16.80 23.00
N PRO A 38 -18.16 -16.73 22.85
CA PRO A 38 -18.87 -17.73 22.06
C PRO A 38 -18.13 -17.90 20.72
N HIS A 39 -17.84 -19.16 20.35
CA HIS A 39 -17.04 -19.47 19.17
C HIS A 39 -17.63 -18.72 17.96
N PRO A 40 -16.90 -17.77 17.35
CA PRO A 40 -17.42 -17.10 16.17
C PRO A 40 -17.59 -18.18 15.09
N SER A 41 -18.73 -18.22 14.39
CA SER A 41 -18.93 -19.13 13.24
C SER A 41 -17.95 -18.86 12.09
N LEU A 42 -17.08 -17.86 12.25
CA LEU A 42 -16.10 -17.39 11.30
C LEU A 42 -14.83 -18.25 11.32
N PRO A 43 -14.23 -18.55 10.16
CA PRO A 43 -13.07 -19.44 10.05
C PRO A 43 -11.72 -18.74 10.27
N TYR A 44 -11.71 -17.45 10.61
CA TYR A 44 -10.50 -16.61 10.49
C TYR A 44 -9.60 -16.68 11.72
N GLU A 45 -8.38 -17.19 11.54
CA GLU A 45 -7.36 -17.28 12.60
C GLU A 45 -6.23 -16.27 12.39
N ASN A 46 -6.16 -15.65 11.21
CA ASN A 46 -5.04 -14.80 10.82
C ASN A 46 -5.53 -13.44 10.31
N LEU A 47 -4.85 -12.36 10.68
CA LEU A 47 -5.12 -11.03 10.16
C LEU A 47 -3.93 -10.54 9.30
N ALA A 48 -4.20 -9.80 8.22
CA ALA A 48 -3.17 -9.16 7.40
C ALA A 48 -3.52 -7.70 7.10
N PHE A 49 -2.66 -6.76 7.48
CA PHE A 49 -2.90 -5.33 7.33
C PHE A 49 -1.99 -4.72 6.29
N GLU A 50 -2.58 -4.09 5.28
CA GLU A 50 -1.84 -3.38 4.26
C GLU A 50 -1.21 -2.07 4.78
N GLY A 51 -0.06 -1.69 4.21
CA GLY A 51 0.51 -0.35 4.39
C GLY A 51 -0.32 0.74 3.70
N GLY A 52 -0.67 1.78 4.45
CA GLY A 52 -1.53 2.87 3.97
C GLY A 52 -1.26 4.23 4.61
N GLY A 53 -0.16 4.37 5.35
CA GLY A 53 0.16 5.58 6.11
C GLY A 53 -0.92 5.88 7.13
N VAL A 54 -1.44 7.11 7.12
CA VAL A 54 -2.47 7.53 8.08
C VAL A 54 -3.83 6.85 7.86
N LYS A 55 -4.08 6.30 6.66
CA LYS A 55 -5.29 5.50 6.37
C LYS A 55 -5.41 4.27 7.29
N GLY A 56 -4.29 3.81 7.86
CA GLY A 56 -4.26 2.71 8.82
C GLY A 56 -5.10 2.92 10.08
N ILE A 57 -5.52 4.16 10.39
CA ILE A 57 -6.49 4.45 11.46
C ILE A 57 -7.81 3.70 11.23
N ALA A 58 -8.23 3.51 9.97
CA ALA A 58 -9.46 2.79 9.67
C ALA A 58 -9.45 1.35 10.18
N TYR A 59 -8.28 0.71 10.25
CA TYR A 59 -8.16 -0.63 10.80
C TYR A 59 -8.49 -0.72 12.29
N VAL A 60 -8.41 0.38 13.05
CA VAL A 60 -8.84 0.40 14.46
C VAL A 60 -10.35 0.19 14.55
N GLY A 61 -11.13 0.87 13.69
CA GLY A 61 -12.57 0.62 13.59
C GLY A 61 -12.91 -0.76 13.04
N ALA A 62 -12.08 -1.32 12.15
CA ALA A 62 -12.22 -2.72 11.75
C ALA A 62 -11.99 -3.68 12.93
N LEU A 63 -10.98 -3.41 13.76
CA LEU A 63 -10.67 -4.20 14.95
C LEU A 63 -11.82 -4.16 15.98
N GLU A 64 -12.48 -3.01 16.15
CA GLU A 64 -13.71 -2.89 16.98
C GLU A 64 -14.77 -3.92 16.56
N VAL A 65 -15.04 -4.05 15.26
CA VAL A 65 -16.02 -5.04 14.76
C VAL A 65 -15.54 -6.47 15.03
N LEU A 66 -14.24 -6.75 14.86
CA LEU A 66 -13.68 -8.06 15.16
C LEU A 66 -13.80 -8.43 16.64
N GLU A 67 -13.73 -7.44 17.55
CA GLU A 67 -13.98 -7.61 18.98
C GLU A 67 -15.46 -7.85 19.28
N GLU A 68 -16.36 -7.07 18.67
CA GLU A 68 -17.81 -7.20 18.84
C GLU A 68 -18.32 -8.59 18.43
N VAL A 69 -17.79 -9.17 17.35
CA VAL A 69 -18.16 -10.51 16.88
C VAL A 69 -17.38 -11.64 17.59
N GLY A 70 -16.51 -11.31 18.55
CA GLY A 70 -15.74 -12.28 19.34
C GLY A 70 -14.58 -12.96 18.61
N LEU A 71 -14.15 -12.43 17.45
CA LEU A 71 -13.01 -12.96 16.70
C LEU A 71 -11.68 -12.54 17.32
N TYR A 72 -11.53 -11.24 17.58
CA TYR A 72 -10.41 -10.70 18.34
C TYR A 72 -10.81 -10.53 19.80
N PRO A 73 -9.95 -10.82 20.78
CA PRO A 73 -8.56 -11.30 20.66
C PRO A 73 -8.39 -12.82 20.72
N GLY A 74 -9.42 -13.58 21.10
CA GLY A 74 -9.29 -15.00 21.47
C GLY A 74 -9.06 -15.97 20.30
N HIS A 75 -9.58 -15.66 19.10
CA HIS A 75 -9.46 -16.56 17.95
C HIS A 75 -8.25 -16.25 17.06
N ILE A 76 -7.80 -15.00 17.02
CA ILE A 76 -6.66 -14.57 16.21
C ILE A 76 -5.33 -15.07 16.77
N ARG A 77 -4.63 -15.88 15.97
CA ARG A 77 -3.33 -16.49 16.28
C ARG A 77 -2.17 -15.90 15.50
N ARG A 78 -2.43 -15.30 14.34
CA ARG A 78 -1.38 -14.87 13.43
C ARG A 78 -1.70 -13.49 12.87
N VAL A 79 -0.73 -12.59 12.82
CA VAL A 79 -0.94 -11.20 12.40
C VAL A 79 0.22 -10.75 11.52
N ALA A 80 -0.09 -10.28 10.31
CA ALA A 80 0.89 -9.74 9.39
C ALA A 80 0.58 -8.27 9.08
N GLY A 81 1.60 -7.47 8.77
CA GLY A 81 1.35 -6.15 8.21
C GLY A 81 2.62 -5.45 7.73
N ALA A 82 2.48 -4.56 6.74
CA ALA A 82 3.57 -3.78 6.16
C ALA A 82 3.42 -2.29 6.46
N SER A 83 4.53 -1.56 6.62
CA SER A 83 4.51 -0.11 6.88
C SER A 83 3.58 0.25 8.05
N SER A 84 2.63 1.18 7.90
CA SER A 84 1.62 1.49 8.94
C SER A 84 0.82 0.25 9.40
N GLY A 85 0.60 -0.72 8.53
CA GLY A 85 -0.02 -2.00 8.88
C GLY A 85 0.88 -2.86 9.78
N SER A 86 2.21 -2.75 9.68
CA SER A 86 3.15 -3.46 10.56
C SER A 86 3.11 -2.94 12.00
N PHE A 87 2.91 -1.62 12.15
CA PHE A 87 2.68 -1.00 13.45
C PHE A 87 1.44 -1.61 14.11
N LEU A 88 0.31 -1.57 13.42
CA LEU A 88 -0.93 -2.13 13.93
C LEU A 88 -0.80 -3.63 14.21
N ALA A 89 -0.24 -4.39 13.26
CA ALA A 89 -0.01 -5.83 13.42
C ALA A 89 0.79 -6.14 14.70
N SER A 90 1.83 -5.35 14.99
CA SER A 90 2.64 -5.52 16.20
C SER A 90 1.84 -5.24 17.47
N MET A 91 0.98 -4.22 17.48
CA MET A 91 0.12 -3.90 18.63
C MET A 91 -0.95 -4.97 18.86
N VAL A 92 -1.60 -5.43 17.79
CA VAL A 92 -2.58 -6.54 17.82
C VAL A 92 -1.92 -7.83 18.30
N ALA A 93 -0.68 -8.09 17.87
CA ALA A 93 0.08 -9.28 18.27
C ALA A 93 0.41 -9.30 19.78
N VAL A 94 0.72 -8.13 20.38
CA VAL A 94 0.87 -7.98 21.85
C VAL A 94 -0.46 -7.79 22.59
N GLY A 95 -1.59 -7.94 21.90
CA GLY A 95 -2.93 -8.00 22.48
C GLY A 95 -3.63 -6.65 22.67
N CYS A 96 -3.16 -5.57 22.06
CA CYS A 96 -3.82 -4.26 22.18
C CYS A 96 -5.25 -4.30 21.63
N SER A 97 -6.21 -3.89 22.46
CA SER A 97 -7.61 -3.70 22.07
C SER A 97 -7.77 -2.51 21.13
N SER A 98 -8.94 -2.44 20.49
CA SER A 98 -9.31 -1.26 19.72
C SER A 98 -9.29 0.02 20.57
N GLU A 99 -9.75 -0.05 21.83
CA GLU A 99 -9.71 1.09 22.75
C GLU A 99 -8.29 1.52 23.10
N ASP A 100 -7.38 0.58 23.39
CA ASP A 100 -5.95 0.89 23.62
C ASP A 100 -5.35 1.68 22.42
N LEU A 101 -5.75 1.29 21.20
CA LEU A 101 -5.29 1.93 19.98
C LEU A 101 -5.93 3.31 19.76
N ARG A 102 -7.22 3.48 20.11
CA ARG A 102 -7.92 4.78 20.05
C ARG A 102 -7.30 5.78 21.03
N GLU A 103 -7.03 5.36 22.26
CA GLU A 103 -6.34 6.18 23.26
C GLU A 103 -4.97 6.61 22.74
N MET A 104 -4.22 5.68 22.14
CA MET A 104 -2.91 5.97 21.57
C MET A 104 -2.97 7.01 20.45
N LEU A 105 -3.99 6.94 19.58
CA LEU A 105 -4.24 7.91 18.51
C LEU A 105 -4.64 9.29 19.06
N ALA A 106 -5.40 9.34 20.15
CA ALA A 106 -5.83 10.58 20.79
C ALA A 106 -4.68 11.30 21.50
N GLU A 107 -3.79 10.54 22.15
CA GLU A 107 -2.68 11.09 22.93
C GLU A 107 -1.49 11.56 22.09
N HIS A 108 -1.28 10.98 20.89
CA HIS A 108 -0.06 11.17 20.12
C HIS A 108 -0.31 11.81 18.76
N ASN A 109 0.44 12.87 18.46
CA ASN A 109 0.46 13.44 17.12
C ASN A 109 1.32 12.56 16.18
N LEU A 110 0.67 11.74 15.35
CA LEU A 110 1.31 10.84 14.39
C LEU A 110 2.31 11.56 13.46
N GLY A 111 1.99 12.77 13.01
CA GLY A 111 2.88 13.59 12.19
C GLY A 111 4.15 13.99 12.94
N ALA A 112 4.05 14.27 14.24
CA ALA A 112 5.21 14.55 15.08
C ALA A 112 6.06 13.28 15.31
N VAL A 113 5.45 12.10 15.46
CA VAL A 113 6.21 10.84 15.62
C VAL A 113 7.08 10.56 14.39
N MET A 114 6.56 10.84 13.19
CA MET A 114 7.25 10.60 11.91
C MET A 114 8.32 11.64 11.54
N ARG A 115 8.23 12.87 12.08
CA ARG A 115 9.14 13.98 11.74
C ARG A 115 10.10 14.31 12.88
N ASP A 116 11.32 13.78 12.82
CA ASP A 116 12.35 13.97 13.86
C ASP A 116 13.65 14.64 13.37
N ALA A 117 13.61 15.33 12.22
CA ALA A 117 14.70 16.20 11.78
C ALA A 117 14.92 17.39 12.75
N ARG A 118 16.15 17.51 13.29
CA ARG A 118 16.52 18.47 14.36
C ARG A 118 16.40 19.96 13.99
N PHE A 119 16.60 20.34 12.72
CA PHE A 119 16.62 21.74 12.25
C PHE A 119 15.76 21.96 10.99
N GLY A 120 14.67 21.21 10.81
CA GLY A 120 13.78 21.36 9.66
C GLY A 120 14.49 21.11 8.32
N MET A 121 14.24 21.97 7.32
CA MET A 121 14.74 21.79 5.95
C MET A 121 16.28 21.76 5.82
N LEU A 122 17.00 22.53 6.64
CA LEU A 122 18.48 22.58 6.63
C LEU A 122 19.08 21.23 7.04
N SER A 123 18.57 20.63 8.13
CA SER A 123 18.94 19.26 8.50
C SER A 123 18.40 18.24 7.51
N GLY A 124 17.23 18.47 6.89
CA GLY A 124 16.65 17.55 5.92
C GLY A 124 17.54 17.36 4.69
N ILE A 125 18.08 18.44 4.10
CA ILE A 125 18.99 18.35 2.96
C ILE A 125 20.32 17.71 3.37
N TYR A 126 20.88 18.08 4.52
CA TYR A 126 22.08 17.44 5.05
C TYR A 126 21.89 15.94 5.29
N ASN A 127 20.77 15.55 5.90
CA ASN A 127 20.42 14.16 6.16
C ASN A 127 20.16 13.39 4.86
N MET A 128 19.51 14.00 3.87
CA MET A 128 19.34 13.40 2.55
C MET A 128 20.69 13.06 1.90
N LEU A 129 21.67 13.96 2.02
CA LEU A 129 23.02 13.77 1.46
C LEU A 129 23.89 12.78 2.25
N THR A 130 23.66 12.62 3.55
CA THR A 130 24.54 11.83 4.45
C THR A 130 23.97 10.49 4.86
N VAL A 131 22.65 10.40 5.04
CA VAL A 131 21.93 9.23 5.56
C VAL A 131 20.76 8.81 4.66
N TYR A 132 20.63 9.40 3.47
CA TYR A 132 19.65 9.05 2.43
C TYR A 132 18.18 9.16 2.86
N GLY A 133 17.86 9.99 3.84
CA GLY A 133 16.49 10.27 4.27
C GLY A 133 16.38 11.60 5.01
N LEU A 134 15.19 12.23 4.99
CA LEU A 134 14.96 13.52 5.66
C LEU A 134 14.95 13.36 7.19
N ASN A 135 14.32 12.28 7.68
CA ASN A 135 14.11 12.02 9.10
C ASN A 135 14.88 10.78 9.58
N PRO A 136 15.56 10.87 10.74
CA PRO A 136 16.15 9.74 11.43
C PRO A 136 15.27 8.56 11.78
N GLY A 137 13.99 8.77 12.09
CA GLY A 137 13.11 7.70 12.58
C GLY A 137 13.41 7.24 14.01
N ALA A 138 14.31 7.91 14.73
CA ALA A 138 14.64 7.60 16.12
C ALA A 138 13.45 7.86 17.06
N ARG A 139 12.59 8.85 16.76
CA ARG A 139 11.36 9.10 17.52
C ARG A 139 10.33 7.97 17.33
N LEU A 140 10.17 7.49 16.10
CA LEU A 140 9.32 6.34 15.79
C LEU A 140 9.79 5.09 16.55
N LEU A 141 11.09 4.79 16.51
CA LEU A 141 11.66 3.62 17.19
C LEU A 141 11.50 3.67 18.71
N ARG A 142 11.63 4.86 19.33
CA ARG A 142 11.38 5.06 20.76
C ARG A 142 9.90 4.86 21.10
N PHE A 143 9.01 5.50 20.34
CA PHE A 143 7.56 5.36 20.52
C PHE A 143 7.12 3.89 20.44
N LEU A 144 7.59 3.15 19.42
CA LEU A 144 7.39 1.71 19.30
C LEU A 144 7.91 0.93 20.52
N GLY A 145 9.13 1.23 20.95
CA GLY A 145 9.76 0.58 22.09
C GLY A 145 8.99 0.80 23.40
N ASP A 146 8.48 2.00 23.63
CA ASP A 146 7.71 2.34 24.82
C ASP A 146 6.37 1.58 24.85
N ARG A 147 5.65 1.53 23.72
CA ARG A 147 4.40 0.76 23.59
C ARG A 147 4.61 -0.75 23.77
N LEU A 148 5.68 -1.31 23.19
CA LEU A 148 6.02 -2.71 23.39
C LEU A 148 6.43 -2.99 24.85
N ARG A 149 7.16 -2.07 25.49
CA ARG A 149 7.54 -2.21 26.91
C ARG A 149 6.32 -2.23 27.82
N GLU A 150 5.32 -1.40 27.59
CA GLU A 150 4.09 -1.36 28.41
C GLU A 150 3.35 -2.70 28.39
N ARG A 151 3.31 -3.39 27.25
CA ARG A 151 2.58 -4.64 27.06
C ARG A 151 3.39 -5.89 27.37
N THR A 152 4.68 -5.85 27.08
CA THR A 152 5.54 -7.03 27.16
C THR A 152 6.57 -6.95 28.26
N GLY A 153 6.90 -5.76 28.77
CA GLY A 153 7.99 -5.51 29.72
C GLY A 153 9.36 -5.26 29.07
N SER A 154 9.50 -5.37 27.75
CA SER A 154 10.73 -5.02 27.01
C SER A 154 10.44 -4.18 25.78
N GLU A 155 11.28 -3.16 25.56
CA GLU A 155 11.28 -2.41 24.30
C GLU A 155 11.85 -3.22 23.12
N ASP A 156 12.67 -4.23 23.42
CA ASP A 156 13.38 -5.10 22.48
C ASP A 156 12.83 -6.52 22.46
N VAL A 157 11.53 -6.71 22.77
CA VAL A 157 10.88 -8.02 22.63
C VAL A 157 11.10 -8.57 21.22
N THR A 158 11.52 -9.83 21.11
CA THR A 158 11.80 -10.46 19.81
C THR A 158 10.60 -11.23 19.27
N PHE A 159 10.66 -11.63 18.01
CA PHE A 159 9.62 -12.46 17.39
C PHE A 159 9.39 -13.77 18.14
N GLN A 160 10.46 -14.44 18.58
CA GLN A 160 10.36 -15.67 19.35
C GLN A 160 9.70 -15.44 20.71
N GLN A 161 10.13 -14.40 21.43
CA GLN A 161 9.56 -14.07 22.75
C GLN A 161 8.09 -13.63 22.67
N LEU A 162 7.74 -12.92 21.60
CA LEU A 162 6.35 -12.54 21.33
C LEU A 162 5.49 -13.80 21.15
N LEU A 163 5.94 -14.76 20.33
CA LEU A 163 5.24 -16.02 20.12
C LEU A 163 5.06 -16.81 21.42
N GLU A 164 6.14 -16.95 22.20
CA GLU A 164 6.13 -17.70 23.47
C GLU A 164 5.22 -17.09 24.53
N ARG A 165 5.14 -15.75 24.61
CA ARG A 165 4.37 -15.05 25.66
C ARG A 165 2.95 -14.70 25.25
N CYS A 166 2.78 -14.18 24.04
CA CYS A 166 1.49 -13.70 23.56
C CYS A 166 0.72 -14.78 22.79
N GLY A 167 1.36 -15.90 22.44
CA GLY A 167 0.75 -16.99 21.68
C GLY A 167 0.38 -16.58 20.25
N ARG A 168 0.97 -15.49 19.72
CA ARG A 168 0.68 -14.98 18.38
C ARG A 168 1.92 -14.93 17.51
N GLU A 169 1.80 -15.36 16.26
CA GLU A 169 2.86 -15.20 15.26
C GLU A 169 2.73 -13.84 14.61
N LEU A 170 3.80 -13.04 14.63
CA LEU A 170 3.88 -11.76 13.92
C LEU A 170 4.72 -11.92 12.65
N CYS A 171 4.22 -11.40 11.52
CA CYS A 171 4.98 -11.30 10.27
C CYS A 171 5.09 -9.84 9.83
N VAL A 172 6.32 -9.35 9.66
CA VAL A 172 6.60 -7.99 9.16
C VAL A 172 7.47 -8.08 7.91
N PRO A 173 6.94 -7.84 6.70
CA PRO A 173 7.77 -7.74 5.50
C PRO A 173 8.62 -6.46 5.55
N VAL A 174 9.85 -6.57 5.07
CA VAL A 174 10.81 -5.48 4.90
C VAL A 174 11.46 -5.59 3.53
N THR A 175 11.83 -4.46 2.93
CA THR A 175 12.48 -4.45 1.62
C THR A 175 13.99 -4.33 1.80
N ASN A 176 14.74 -5.38 1.44
CA ASN A 176 16.19 -5.33 1.36
C ASN A 176 16.60 -4.79 -0.02
N ILE A 177 17.06 -3.54 -0.07
CA ILE A 177 17.48 -2.87 -1.30
C ILE A 177 18.78 -3.47 -1.83
N THR A 178 19.72 -3.81 -0.94
CA THR A 178 21.02 -4.39 -1.32
C THR A 178 20.84 -5.72 -2.05
N ARG A 179 19.88 -6.55 -1.60
CA ARG A 179 19.57 -7.87 -2.17
C ARG A 179 18.40 -7.85 -3.16
N MET A 180 17.76 -6.70 -3.34
CA MET A 180 16.63 -6.48 -4.24
C MET A 180 15.46 -7.43 -4.00
N CYS A 181 15.14 -7.70 -2.72
CA CYS A 181 14.10 -8.67 -2.37
C CYS A 181 13.28 -8.26 -1.13
N THR A 182 12.11 -8.88 -1.01
CA THR A 182 11.33 -8.85 0.24
C THR A 182 11.88 -9.89 1.20
N GLU A 183 12.21 -9.46 2.41
CA GLU A 183 12.47 -10.35 3.54
C GLU A 183 11.29 -10.29 4.51
N TYR A 184 10.89 -11.43 5.06
CA TYR A 184 9.78 -11.52 6.02
C TYR A 184 10.37 -11.71 7.40
N CYS A 185 10.31 -10.70 8.27
CA CYS A 185 10.67 -10.83 9.67
C CYS A 185 9.56 -11.61 10.39
N HIS A 186 9.90 -12.80 10.90
CA HIS A 186 8.97 -13.80 11.41
C HIS A 186 9.70 -14.73 12.40
N PRO A 187 9.02 -15.41 13.36
CA PRO A 187 9.69 -16.37 14.26
C PRO A 187 10.52 -17.44 13.52
N LYS A 188 10.09 -17.84 12.32
CA LYS A 188 10.81 -18.84 11.49
C LYS A 188 12.10 -18.32 10.85
N THR A 189 12.17 -17.03 10.54
CA THR A 189 13.24 -16.43 9.73
C THR A 189 14.18 -15.56 10.56
N THR A 190 13.64 -14.84 11.54
CA THR A 190 14.33 -13.86 12.37
C THR A 190 13.85 -13.94 13.84
N PRO A 191 13.96 -15.11 14.51
CA PRO A 191 13.43 -15.31 15.88
C PRO A 191 13.99 -14.32 16.89
N ASP A 192 15.28 -13.99 16.78
CA ASP A 192 16.03 -13.16 17.73
C ASP A 192 15.99 -11.66 17.39
N MET A 193 15.32 -11.26 16.31
CA MET A 193 15.24 -9.86 15.91
C MET A 193 14.23 -9.11 16.80
N PRO A 194 14.58 -7.93 17.34
CA PRO A 194 13.62 -7.08 18.04
C PRO A 194 12.47 -6.65 17.13
N VAL A 195 11.23 -6.77 17.60
CA VAL A 195 10.02 -6.41 16.85
C VAL A 195 10.04 -4.93 16.46
N ARG A 196 10.42 -4.02 17.39
CA ARG A 196 10.53 -2.59 17.09
C ARG A 196 11.47 -2.27 15.93
N LEU A 197 12.53 -3.09 15.75
CA LEU A 197 13.48 -2.90 14.66
C LEU A 197 12.84 -3.32 13.32
N ALA A 198 12.19 -4.47 13.26
CA ALA A 198 11.49 -4.92 12.05
C ALA A 198 10.38 -3.95 11.63
N VAL A 199 9.58 -3.48 12.58
CA VAL A 199 8.53 -2.48 12.33
C VAL A 199 9.14 -1.15 11.90
N GLY A 200 10.21 -0.69 12.54
CA GLY A 200 10.95 0.51 12.14
C GLY A 200 11.47 0.42 10.70
N MET A 201 12.08 -0.71 10.31
CA MET A 201 12.50 -0.98 8.94
C MET A 201 11.32 -0.96 7.96
N SER A 202 10.22 -1.62 8.33
CA SER A 202 9.02 -1.72 7.49
C SER A 202 8.31 -0.37 7.30
N MET A 203 8.55 0.61 8.18
CA MET A 203 8.01 1.98 8.13
C MET A 203 9.02 3.03 7.61
N SER A 204 10.21 2.62 7.16
CA SER A 204 11.23 3.51 6.58
C SER A 204 10.90 3.96 5.17
N LEU A 205 9.84 4.76 5.01
CA LEU A 205 9.42 5.29 3.72
C LEU A 205 10.58 6.03 3.02
N PRO A 206 10.97 5.64 1.79
CA PRO A 206 12.03 6.32 1.05
C PRO A 206 11.81 7.83 0.96
N VAL A 207 12.91 8.58 0.99
CA VAL A 207 12.94 10.06 1.08
C VAL A 207 12.48 10.60 2.43
N LEU A 208 11.36 10.13 2.99
CA LEU A 208 10.84 10.63 4.26
C LEU A 208 11.70 10.22 5.45
N MET A 209 12.08 8.94 5.53
CA MET A 209 12.85 8.37 6.62
C MET A 209 14.10 7.69 6.06
N ALA A 210 15.18 7.65 6.84
CA ALA A 210 16.38 6.97 6.37
C ALA A 210 16.21 5.44 6.33
N PRO A 211 16.91 4.80 5.39
CA PRO A 211 17.03 3.35 5.39
C PRO A 211 17.82 2.88 6.61
N TYR A 212 17.50 1.68 7.07
CA TYR A 212 18.26 1.00 8.11
C TYR A 212 19.45 0.28 7.48
N ARG A 213 20.63 0.42 8.09
CA ARG A 213 21.83 -0.35 7.73
C ARG A 213 22.02 -1.46 8.74
N LEU A 214 21.97 -2.71 8.28
CA LEU A 214 22.35 -3.87 9.08
C LEU A 214 23.71 -4.34 8.60
N ILE A 215 24.71 -4.23 9.48
CA ILE A 215 26.07 -4.64 9.19
C ILE A 215 26.25 -6.05 9.72
N ARG A 216 26.52 -7.02 8.84
CA ARG A 216 26.88 -8.39 9.19
C ARG A 216 28.40 -8.49 9.27
N VAL A 217 28.92 -8.98 10.38
CA VAL A 217 30.36 -9.24 10.55
C VAL A 217 30.65 -10.70 10.25
N LEU A 218 31.17 -10.97 9.06
CA LEU A 218 31.63 -12.28 8.62
C LEU A 218 33.15 -12.32 8.69
N GLU A 219 33.68 -12.96 9.73
CA GLU A 219 35.11 -13.03 10.04
C GLU A 219 35.78 -11.64 10.10
N GLU A 220 36.50 -11.24 9.05
CA GLU A 220 37.18 -9.94 8.89
C GLU A 220 36.47 -8.99 7.91
N THR A 221 35.36 -9.43 7.30
CA THR A 221 34.60 -8.65 6.33
C THR A 221 33.31 -8.09 6.93
N HIS A 222 33.02 -6.83 6.61
CA HIS A 222 31.79 -6.15 6.98
C HIS A 222 30.89 -6.05 5.76
N GLU A 223 29.84 -6.87 5.71
CA GLU A 223 28.79 -6.73 4.70
C GLU A 223 27.67 -5.84 5.25
N THR A 224 27.22 -4.86 4.47
CA THR A 224 26.13 -3.96 4.89
C THR A 224 24.92 -4.12 3.98
N ASP A 225 23.82 -4.62 4.55
CA ASP A 225 22.52 -4.66 3.90
C ASP A 225 21.73 -3.37 4.24
N LEU A 226 21.07 -2.80 3.23
CA LEU A 226 20.21 -1.63 3.36
C LEU A 226 18.73 -2.04 3.29
N TYR A 227 17.96 -1.61 4.29
CA TYR A 227 16.54 -1.91 4.42
C TYR A 227 15.70 -0.65 4.35
N THR A 228 14.54 -0.76 3.71
CA THR A 228 13.52 0.29 3.61
C THR A 228 12.12 -0.29 3.82
N ASP A 229 11.12 0.58 3.70
CA ASP A 229 9.71 0.26 3.88
C ASP A 229 9.30 -1.04 3.18
N GLY A 230 8.60 -1.90 3.91
CA GLY A 230 8.14 -3.20 3.39
C GLY A 230 7.14 -3.04 2.25
N GLY A 231 6.39 -1.94 2.25
CA GLY A 231 5.39 -1.62 1.24
C GLY A 231 5.95 -1.37 -0.15
N LEU A 232 7.26 -1.12 -0.29
CA LEU A 232 7.89 -1.01 -1.61
C LEU A 232 7.71 -2.29 -2.46
N LEU A 233 7.91 -3.47 -1.86
CA LEU A 233 7.81 -4.75 -2.57
C LEU A 233 6.65 -5.63 -2.08
N CYS A 234 6.19 -5.47 -0.83
CA CYS A 234 5.14 -6.28 -0.23
C CYS A 234 4.25 -5.41 0.67
N ASN A 235 3.37 -4.62 0.06
CA ASN A 235 2.48 -3.72 0.78
C ASN A 235 1.33 -4.43 1.49
N TYR A 236 0.83 -5.51 0.90
CA TYR A 236 -0.30 -6.26 1.44
C TYR A 236 0.08 -7.73 1.67
N PRO A 237 0.59 -8.09 2.87
CA PRO A 237 1.11 -9.42 3.14
C PRO A 237 0.01 -10.45 3.45
N ILE A 238 -1.07 -10.48 2.65
CA ILE A 238 -2.19 -11.42 2.83
C ILE A 238 -1.74 -12.88 2.71
N HIS A 239 -0.72 -13.13 1.88
CA HIS A 239 -0.16 -14.45 1.64
C HIS A 239 0.84 -14.91 2.71
N ALA A 240 1.16 -14.08 3.72
CA ALA A 240 2.17 -14.40 4.71
C ALA A 240 1.94 -15.76 5.40
N TYR A 241 0.68 -16.16 5.57
CA TYR A 241 0.29 -17.41 6.22
C TYR A 241 -0.24 -18.48 5.24
N ASP A 242 0.07 -18.30 3.96
CA ASP A 242 -0.22 -19.25 2.89
C ASP A 242 0.98 -20.19 2.67
N GLY A 243 0.70 -21.35 2.06
CA GLY A 243 1.72 -22.34 1.73
C GLY A 243 2.60 -22.76 2.92
N TRP A 244 3.87 -23.06 2.62
CA TRP A 244 4.79 -23.66 3.59
C TRP A 244 5.87 -22.68 4.09
N TRP A 245 6.11 -21.59 3.37
CA TRP A 245 7.32 -20.78 3.57
C TRP A 245 7.47 -20.25 4.99
N LEU A 246 6.41 -19.67 5.55
CA LEU A 246 6.39 -19.16 6.94
C LEU A 246 5.69 -20.12 7.93
N SER A 247 5.10 -21.21 7.45
CA SER A 247 4.48 -22.23 8.31
C SER A 247 5.46 -22.79 9.34
N LEU A 248 5.03 -22.81 10.61
CA LEU A 248 5.77 -23.41 11.71
C LEU A 248 5.49 -24.91 11.88
N ALA A 249 4.76 -25.53 10.94
CA ALA A 249 4.47 -26.95 11.00
C ALA A 249 5.76 -27.80 10.85
N PRO A 250 5.89 -28.95 11.55
CA PRO A 250 7.10 -29.78 11.51
C PRO A 250 7.54 -30.22 10.11
N GLN A 251 6.59 -30.40 9.18
CA GLN A 251 6.85 -30.77 7.79
C GLN A 251 7.32 -29.62 6.89
N ASP A 252 7.24 -28.37 7.36
CA ASP A 252 7.53 -27.18 6.56
C ASP A 252 8.89 -26.54 6.88
N THR A 253 9.78 -27.29 7.53
CA THR A 253 11.14 -26.82 7.85
C THR A 253 11.92 -26.49 6.57
N TYR A 254 12.72 -25.42 6.60
CA TYR A 254 13.58 -25.07 5.45
C TYR A 254 14.52 -26.20 5.05
N LEU A 255 15.06 -26.94 6.03
CA LEU A 255 15.92 -28.10 5.76
C LEU A 255 15.19 -29.19 4.97
N SER A 256 13.91 -29.41 5.23
CA SER A 256 13.12 -30.40 4.48
C SER A 256 12.76 -29.92 3.07
N ARG A 257 12.37 -28.65 2.94
CA ARG A 257 11.76 -28.09 1.72
C ARG A 257 12.76 -27.51 0.71
N LEU A 258 13.97 -27.12 1.14
CA LEU A 258 14.99 -26.51 0.28
C LEU A 258 16.08 -27.49 -0.18
N ARG A 259 15.92 -28.80 0.10
CA ARG A 259 16.84 -29.83 -0.37
C ARG A 259 16.34 -30.45 -1.68
N PRO A 260 17.24 -30.75 -2.64
CA PRO A 260 18.68 -30.44 -2.62
C PRO A 260 18.98 -28.96 -2.90
N LEU A 261 20.07 -28.43 -2.35
CA LEU A 261 20.47 -27.01 -2.54
C LEU A 261 20.66 -26.63 -4.02
N SER A 262 20.99 -27.60 -4.88
CA SER A 262 21.09 -27.42 -6.33
C SER A 262 19.78 -26.97 -6.99
N GLN A 263 18.63 -27.18 -6.34
CA GLN A 263 17.31 -26.78 -6.82
C GLN A 263 16.71 -25.62 -6.00
N MET A 264 17.46 -25.03 -5.06
CA MET A 264 16.94 -24.00 -4.14
C MET A 264 16.35 -22.79 -4.87
N ALA A 265 16.94 -22.39 -6.01
CA ALA A 265 16.43 -21.29 -6.83
C ALA A 265 15.01 -21.53 -7.38
N SER A 266 14.63 -22.79 -7.61
CA SER A 266 13.27 -23.14 -8.06
C SER A 266 12.23 -23.09 -6.92
N HIS A 267 12.68 -23.17 -5.67
CA HIS A 267 11.82 -23.18 -4.48
C HIS A 267 11.60 -21.81 -3.85
N VAL A 268 12.31 -20.77 -4.32
CA VAL A 268 12.19 -19.39 -3.79
C VAL A 268 11.16 -18.55 -4.52
N HIS A 269 10.54 -19.05 -5.60
CA HIS A 269 9.47 -18.35 -6.29
C HIS A 269 8.20 -18.28 -5.43
N ASP A 270 7.49 -17.14 -5.44
CA ASP A 270 6.32 -16.92 -4.56
C ASP A 270 5.21 -17.96 -4.77
N LEU A 271 4.94 -18.33 -6.02
CA LEU A 271 3.99 -19.41 -6.37
C LEU A 271 4.35 -20.77 -5.75
N VAL A 272 5.59 -20.98 -5.31
CA VAL A 272 6.03 -22.20 -4.62
C VAL A 272 6.04 -22.01 -3.10
N ARG A 273 6.33 -20.79 -2.64
CA ARG A 273 6.45 -20.44 -1.22
C ARG A 273 5.09 -20.30 -0.53
N PHE A 274 4.15 -19.65 -1.20
CA PHE A 274 2.91 -19.12 -0.63
C PHE A 274 1.65 -19.68 -1.32
N GLN A 275 1.68 -20.97 -1.65
CA GLN A 275 0.54 -21.70 -2.21
C GLN A 275 0.36 -23.04 -1.47
N PRO A 276 -0.89 -23.49 -1.27
CA PRO A 276 -2.14 -22.82 -1.62
C PRO A 276 -2.48 -21.64 -0.67
N SER A 277 -3.46 -20.82 -1.06
CA SER A 277 -4.01 -19.77 -0.22
C SER A 277 -4.64 -20.33 1.05
N ASN A 278 -4.51 -19.61 2.17
CA ASN A 278 -5.09 -19.98 3.45
C ASN A 278 -6.46 -19.28 3.63
N PRO A 279 -7.59 -20.03 3.62
CA PRO A 279 -8.91 -19.45 3.76
C PRO A 279 -9.19 -18.90 5.16
N LYS A 280 -8.32 -19.20 6.15
CA LYS A 280 -8.41 -18.68 7.51
C LYS A 280 -7.71 -17.33 7.69
N THR A 281 -7.13 -16.77 6.64
CA THR A 281 -6.56 -15.41 6.68
C THR A 281 -7.61 -14.41 6.28
N LEU A 282 -7.84 -13.37 7.09
CA LEU A 282 -8.63 -12.20 6.74
C LEU A 282 -7.68 -11.01 6.58
N GLY A 283 -7.65 -10.40 5.41
CA GLY A 283 -6.84 -9.22 5.15
C GLY A 283 -7.65 -7.93 5.06
N PHE A 284 -6.97 -6.81 5.23
CA PHE A 284 -7.52 -5.46 5.17
C PHE A 284 -6.67 -4.60 4.23
N THR A 285 -7.32 -3.98 3.25
CA THR A 285 -6.72 -3.06 2.29
C THR A 285 -7.35 -1.69 2.39
N VAL A 286 -6.55 -0.64 2.19
CA VAL A 286 -7.00 0.76 2.26
C VAL A 286 -6.60 1.51 1.01
N PHE A 287 -7.54 2.22 0.42
CA PHE A 287 -7.31 3.07 -0.73
C PHE A 287 -8.19 4.31 -0.67
N GLU A 288 -7.77 5.33 -1.41
CA GLU A 288 -8.54 6.56 -1.63
C GLU A 288 -9.16 6.52 -3.03
N GLN A 289 -10.34 7.11 -3.24
CA GLN A 289 -11.12 6.96 -4.49
C GLN A 289 -10.37 7.37 -5.77
N SER A 290 -9.37 8.25 -5.68
CA SER A 290 -8.58 8.64 -6.86
C SER A 290 -7.31 7.80 -7.07
N GLU A 291 -6.96 6.94 -6.11
CA GLU A 291 -5.88 5.98 -6.28
C GLU A 291 -6.30 4.91 -7.30
N ILE A 292 -5.36 4.39 -8.09
CA ILE A 292 -5.65 3.28 -9.00
C ILE A 292 -5.48 1.99 -8.21
N ASP A 293 -6.57 1.47 -7.67
CA ASP A 293 -6.56 0.31 -6.80
C ASP A 293 -7.42 -0.84 -7.33
N VAL A 294 -6.87 -2.05 -7.36
CA VAL A 294 -7.60 -3.25 -7.81
C VAL A 294 -8.71 -3.64 -6.81
N SER A 295 -8.51 -3.31 -5.53
CA SER A 295 -9.45 -3.61 -4.45
C SER A 295 -10.66 -2.66 -4.41
N GLN A 296 -10.66 -1.56 -5.17
CA GLN A 296 -11.85 -0.71 -5.36
C GLN A 296 -13.06 -1.52 -5.83
N ARG A 297 -12.83 -2.50 -6.71
CA ARG A 297 -13.88 -3.38 -7.24
C ARG A 297 -14.39 -4.40 -6.23
N TRP A 298 -13.78 -4.47 -5.04
CA TRP A 298 -14.16 -5.38 -3.96
C TRP A 298 -14.96 -4.68 -2.87
N THR A 299 -15.19 -3.37 -3.00
CA THR A 299 -16.09 -2.63 -2.12
C THR A 299 -17.51 -3.13 -2.23
N LEU A 300 -18.19 -3.14 -1.09
CA LEU A 300 -19.59 -3.50 -0.98
C LEU A 300 -20.41 -2.22 -0.78
N PRO A 301 -21.54 -2.04 -1.49
CA PRO A 301 -22.40 -0.86 -1.33
C PRO A 301 -22.86 -0.63 0.12
N GLU A 302 -23.06 -1.70 0.87
CA GLU A 302 -23.46 -1.65 2.28
C GLU A 302 -22.36 -1.09 3.20
N GLY A 303 -21.11 -1.11 2.73
CA GLY A 303 -19.93 -0.58 3.43
C GLY A 303 -19.54 0.83 3.01
N GLU A 304 -20.45 1.59 2.38
CA GLU A 304 -20.19 2.96 1.93
C GLU A 304 -19.66 3.85 3.06
N ALA A 305 -18.68 4.68 2.70
CA ALA A 305 -18.06 5.64 3.59
C ALA A 305 -19.13 6.55 4.25
N PRO A 306 -18.96 6.93 5.53
CA PRO A 306 -19.86 7.85 6.20
C PRO A 306 -19.85 9.22 5.52
N LYS A 307 -20.76 10.10 5.91
CA LYS A 307 -20.78 11.46 5.36
C LYS A 307 -19.48 12.19 5.74
N ARG A 308 -18.83 12.82 4.75
CA ARG A 308 -17.64 13.65 4.96
C ARG A 308 -17.90 14.70 6.07
N PRO A 309 -17.00 14.83 7.06
CA PRO A 309 -17.08 15.89 8.05
C PRO A 309 -16.72 17.25 7.44
N ASP A 310 -17.08 18.35 8.12
CA ASP A 310 -16.75 19.71 7.65
C ASP A 310 -15.35 20.15 8.10
N THR A 311 -14.33 19.47 7.59
CA THR A 311 -12.92 19.71 7.91
C THR A 311 -12.19 20.43 6.78
N PRO A 312 -11.05 21.10 7.06
CA PRO A 312 -10.23 21.69 6.00
C PRO A 312 -9.81 20.68 4.94
N LEU A 313 -9.53 19.43 5.33
CA LEU A 313 -9.11 18.35 4.44
C LEU A 313 -10.25 17.94 3.48
N ALA A 314 -11.44 17.71 4.03
CA ALA A 314 -12.63 17.38 3.24
C ALA A 314 -13.04 18.50 2.27
N ARG A 315 -12.98 19.77 2.73
CA ARG A 315 -13.26 20.94 1.86
C ARG A 315 -12.25 21.08 0.74
N ALA A 316 -10.95 20.99 1.05
CA ALA A 316 -9.89 21.06 0.05
C ALA A 316 -10.03 19.96 -1.02
N ARG A 317 -10.46 18.76 -0.60
CA ARG A 317 -10.78 17.68 -1.54
C ARG A 317 -11.98 18.04 -2.42
N GLY A 318 -13.09 18.45 -1.83
CA GLY A 318 -14.30 18.82 -2.58
C GLY A 318 -14.03 19.91 -3.62
N GLU A 319 -13.21 20.90 -3.29
CA GLU A 319 -12.77 21.92 -4.26
C GLU A 319 -11.92 21.34 -5.40
N ARG A 320 -11.02 20.41 -5.09
CA ARG A 320 -10.17 19.75 -6.08
C ARG A 320 -11.00 18.87 -7.02
N GLU A 321 -11.96 18.13 -6.48
CA GLU A 321 -12.92 17.32 -7.23
C GLU A 321 -13.81 18.19 -8.11
N ALA A 322 -14.33 19.32 -7.59
CA ALA A 322 -15.10 20.27 -8.39
C ALA A 322 -14.27 20.83 -9.56
N LYS A 323 -13.02 21.25 -9.31
CA LYS A 323 -12.08 21.70 -10.36
C LYS A 323 -11.77 20.59 -11.37
N LEU A 324 -11.61 19.35 -10.92
CA LEU A 324 -11.41 18.19 -11.79
C LEU A 324 -12.65 17.88 -12.61
N HIS A 325 -13.85 17.96 -12.04
CA HIS A 325 -15.12 17.80 -12.74
C HIS A 325 -15.33 18.86 -13.82
N ASP A 326 -14.98 20.12 -13.52
CA ASP A 326 -15.07 21.22 -14.49
C ASP A 326 -14.08 21.04 -15.65
N ARG A 327 -12.85 20.58 -15.36
CA ARG A 327 -11.86 20.21 -16.40
C ARG A 327 -12.26 18.95 -17.17
N SER A 328 -12.91 18.00 -16.50
CA SER A 328 -13.31 16.70 -17.05
C SER A 328 -14.48 16.81 -18.02
N ARG A 329 -15.46 17.71 -17.83
CA ARG A 329 -16.56 17.88 -18.81
C ARG A 329 -16.07 18.27 -20.19
N MET A 330 -15.13 19.21 -20.26
CA MET A 330 -14.52 19.64 -21.53
C MET A 330 -13.63 18.51 -22.09
N SER A 331 -12.80 17.90 -21.26
CA SER A 331 -11.91 16.79 -21.65
C SER A 331 -12.67 15.54 -22.13
N GLN A 332 -13.81 15.21 -21.53
CA GLN A 332 -14.69 14.12 -21.96
C GLN A 332 -15.45 14.45 -23.25
N ALA A 333 -15.88 15.70 -23.43
CA ALA A 333 -16.49 16.13 -24.69
C ALA A 333 -15.47 16.04 -25.83
N LEU A 334 -14.24 16.51 -25.60
CA LEU A 334 -13.13 16.38 -26.53
C LEU A 334 -12.74 14.91 -26.76
N GLY A 335 -12.72 14.07 -25.72
CA GLY A 335 -12.44 12.63 -25.81
C GLY A 335 -13.45 11.88 -26.68
N ARG A 336 -14.75 12.11 -26.47
CA ARG A 336 -15.80 11.53 -27.32
C ARG A 336 -15.74 12.07 -28.75
N ALA A 337 -15.37 13.33 -28.94
CA ALA A 337 -15.16 13.89 -30.26
C ALA A 337 -13.96 13.24 -30.97
N ALA A 338 -12.85 13.01 -30.24
CA ALA A 338 -11.66 12.34 -30.76
C ALA A 338 -11.92 10.86 -31.10
N GLU A 339 -12.69 10.14 -30.29
CA GLU A 339 -13.13 8.77 -30.58
C GLU A 339 -13.96 8.72 -31.88
N ARG A 340 -14.93 9.65 -32.02
CA ARG A 340 -15.72 9.78 -33.25
C ARG A 340 -14.90 10.18 -34.47
N LEU A 341 -13.84 10.97 -34.28
CA LEU A 341 -12.88 11.30 -35.33
C LEU A 341 -12.15 10.04 -35.77
N MET A 342 -11.63 9.24 -34.85
CA MET A 342 -10.98 7.95 -35.15
C MET A 342 -11.92 7.00 -35.89
N ASP A 343 -13.18 6.87 -35.43
CA ASP A 343 -14.20 6.02 -36.06
C ASP A 343 -14.61 6.51 -37.46
N ALA A 344 -14.61 7.82 -37.69
CA ALA A 344 -14.88 8.43 -38.98
C ALA A 344 -13.70 8.24 -39.94
N MET A 345 -12.47 8.46 -39.45
CA MET A 345 -11.22 8.24 -40.19
C MET A 345 -11.08 6.77 -40.63
N ALA A 346 -11.35 5.82 -39.72
CA ALA A 346 -11.38 4.39 -40.05
C ALA A 346 -12.52 3.99 -41.00
N ALA A 347 -13.57 4.80 -41.13
CA ALA A 347 -14.68 4.54 -42.06
C ALA A 347 -14.41 5.01 -43.48
N VAL A 348 -13.54 6.02 -43.63
CA VAL A 348 -13.22 6.65 -44.92
C VAL A 348 -11.94 6.11 -45.53
N GLU A 349 -11.13 5.39 -44.75
CA GLU A 349 -10.04 4.56 -45.23
C GLU A 349 -10.64 3.39 -46.03
N ILE A 350 -10.62 3.53 -47.36
CA ILE A 350 -11.18 2.55 -48.30
C ILE A 350 -10.03 1.75 -48.94
N SER A 351 -8.82 2.31 -48.96
CA SER A 351 -7.58 1.74 -49.49
C SER A 351 -7.10 0.48 -48.75
N GLY A 352 -7.29 0.39 -47.43
CA GLY A 352 -6.77 -0.69 -46.58
C GLY A 352 -5.26 -0.64 -46.34
N ASP A 353 -4.59 0.48 -46.63
CA ASP A 353 -3.15 0.70 -46.45
C ASP A 353 -2.78 1.38 -45.12
N GLY A 354 -3.77 1.78 -44.33
CA GLY A 354 -3.59 2.42 -43.03
C GLY A 354 -3.20 3.90 -43.11
N LEU A 355 -3.37 4.51 -44.29
CA LEU A 355 -3.12 5.93 -44.57
C LEU A 355 -4.42 6.56 -45.09
N ILE A 356 -4.65 7.84 -44.78
CA ILE A 356 -5.85 8.54 -45.25
C ILE A 356 -5.44 9.63 -46.21
N SER A 357 -5.82 9.46 -47.48
CA SER A 357 -5.56 10.46 -48.52
C SER A 357 -6.50 11.66 -48.41
N ARG A 358 -6.12 12.78 -49.06
CA ARG A 358 -6.97 13.98 -49.11
C ARG A 358 -8.35 13.72 -49.70
N GLU A 359 -8.45 12.82 -50.68
CA GLU A 359 -9.70 12.44 -51.34
C GLU A 359 -10.62 11.61 -50.41
N GLU A 360 -10.03 10.72 -49.60
CA GLU A 360 -10.77 9.94 -48.60
C GLU A 360 -11.25 10.83 -47.44
N ALA A 361 -10.46 11.80 -47.03
CA ALA A 361 -10.82 12.74 -45.98
C ALA A 361 -12.05 13.61 -46.32
N GLU A 362 -12.37 13.82 -47.60
CA GLU A 362 -13.64 14.47 -48.03
C GLU A 362 -14.89 13.69 -47.56
N GLY A 363 -14.71 12.41 -47.23
CA GLY A 363 -15.72 11.53 -46.65
C GLY A 363 -15.94 11.71 -45.15
N LEU A 364 -15.15 12.50 -44.43
CA LEU A 364 -15.10 12.49 -42.96
C LEU A 364 -16.44 12.76 -42.27
N PHE A 365 -17.29 13.59 -42.88
CA PHE A 365 -18.64 13.88 -42.38
C PHE A 365 -19.74 12.99 -43.00
N ARG A 366 -19.40 12.14 -43.97
CA ARG A 366 -20.36 11.22 -44.61
C ARG A 366 -20.71 10.10 -43.63
N GLY A 367 -22.00 9.83 -43.46
CA GLY A 367 -22.49 8.82 -42.51
C GLY A 367 -22.66 9.30 -41.07
N GLY A 368 -22.39 10.57 -40.76
CA GLY A 368 -22.76 11.20 -39.49
C GLY A 368 -21.99 10.71 -38.26
N ARG A 369 -20.87 10.00 -38.43
CA ARG A 369 -20.02 9.49 -37.34
C ARG A 369 -19.30 10.62 -36.61
N LEU A 370 -18.75 11.58 -37.34
CA LEU A 370 -18.23 12.84 -36.81
C LEU A 370 -19.25 13.95 -37.09
N SER A 371 -19.68 14.67 -36.05
CA SER A 371 -20.60 15.81 -36.23
C SER A 371 -19.83 17.12 -36.49
N PRO A 372 -20.44 18.13 -37.16
CA PRO A 372 -19.83 19.46 -37.29
C PRO A 372 -19.50 20.12 -35.94
N ARG A 373 -20.26 19.77 -34.89
CA ARG A 373 -20.00 20.22 -33.53
C ARG A 373 -18.73 19.58 -32.94
N ASP A 374 -18.49 18.30 -33.22
CA ASP A 374 -17.29 17.58 -32.77
C ASP A 374 -16.05 18.11 -33.50
N ALA A 375 -16.14 18.38 -34.81
CA ALA A 375 -15.06 18.99 -35.59
C ALA A 375 -14.72 20.41 -35.13
N SER A 376 -15.74 21.25 -34.90
CA SER A 376 -15.53 22.60 -34.36
C SER A 376 -14.92 22.56 -32.95
N LEU A 377 -15.22 21.54 -32.14
CA LEU A 377 -14.66 21.36 -30.81
C LEU A 377 -13.18 20.96 -30.85
N LEU A 378 -12.77 20.12 -31.81
CA LEU A 378 -11.40 19.61 -31.94
C LEU A 378 -10.47 20.56 -32.71
N PHE A 379 -10.96 21.13 -33.80
CA PHE A 379 -10.15 21.88 -34.77
C PHE A 379 -10.48 23.38 -34.81
N GLY A 380 -11.54 23.82 -34.13
CA GLY A 380 -12.03 25.22 -34.24
C GLY A 380 -12.66 25.54 -35.60
N THR A 381 -12.76 24.57 -36.51
CA THR A 381 -13.29 24.69 -37.86
C THR A 381 -14.11 23.45 -38.23
N THR A 382 -14.96 23.57 -39.25
CA THR A 382 -15.68 22.45 -39.86
C THR A 382 -15.26 22.21 -41.31
N ASP A 383 -14.27 22.95 -41.81
CA ASP A 383 -13.74 22.80 -43.15
C ASP A 383 -12.80 21.58 -43.21
N VAL A 384 -13.13 20.63 -44.09
CA VAL A 384 -12.40 19.37 -44.22
C VAL A 384 -10.97 19.59 -44.68
N HIS A 385 -10.73 20.56 -45.57
CA HIS A 385 -9.38 20.81 -46.07
C HIS A 385 -8.48 21.41 -44.99
N ALA A 386 -9.00 22.35 -44.19
CA ALA A 386 -8.29 22.88 -43.03
C ALA A 386 -8.04 21.81 -41.94
N ILE A 387 -8.99 20.90 -41.73
CA ILE A 387 -8.82 19.76 -40.81
C ILE A 387 -7.72 18.82 -41.31
N PHE A 388 -7.70 18.54 -42.62
CA PHE A 388 -6.68 17.70 -43.25
C PHE A 388 -5.29 18.33 -43.11
N ASP A 389 -5.16 19.62 -43.43
CA ASP A 389 -3.89 20.35 -43.35
C ASP A 389 -3.34 20.42 -41.90
N GLU A 390 -4.22 20.44 -40.90
CA GLU A 390 -3.83 20.42 -39.48
C GLU A 390 -3.36 19.01 -39.02
N LEU A 391 -3.89 17.95 -39.65
CA LEU A 391 -3.55 16.56 -39.33
C LEU A 391 -2.32 16.05 -40.10
N ASP A 392 -2.13 16.49 -41.35
CA ASP A 392 -0.99 16.19 -42.22
C ASP A 392 0.24 16.99 -41.78
N HIS A 393 0.84 16.57 -40.67
CA HIS A 393 1.91 17.31 -40.02
C HIS A 393 3.22 17.28 -40.81
N ASN A 394 3.51 16.19 -41.52
CA ASN A 394 4.73 16.04 -42.30
C ASN A 394 4.59 16.62 -43.73
N GLY A 395 3.37 16.96 -44.17
CA GLY A 395 3.06 17.55 -45.46
C GLY A 395 3.19 16.60 -46.64
N ASP A 396 3.07 15.28 -46.40
CA ASP A 396 3.19 14.26 -47.44
C ASP A 396 1.88 14.00 -48.20
N GLY A 397 0.80 14.70 -47.82
CA GLY A 397 -0.51 14.61 -48.44
C GLY A 397 -1.32 13.40 -47.96
N GLN A 398 -0.90 12.73 -46.90
CA GLN A 398 -1.56 11.59 -46.29
C GLN A 398 -1.56 11.74 -44.76
N ILE A 399 -2.61 11.23 -44.10
CA ILE A 399 -2.66 11.21 -42.64
C ILE A 399 -2.33 9.80 -42.17
N SER A 400 -1.21 9.65 -41.46
CA SER A 400 -0.83 8.40 -40.82
C SER A 400 -1.46 8.26 -39.43
N TYR A 401 -1.53 7.01 -38.93
CA TYR A 401 -1.93 6.74 -37.54
C TYR A 401 -1.07 7.51 -36.52
N ALA A 402 0.23 7.66 -36.78
CA ALA A 402 1.14 8.38 -35.89
C ALA A 402 0.83 9.88 -35.81
N GLU A 403 0.42 10.49 -36.91
CA GLU A 403 0.03 11.91 -36.96
C GLU A 403 -1.32 12.15 -36.30
N LEU A 404 -2.27 11.24 -36.51
CA LEU A 404 -3.57 11.28 -35.85
C LEU A 404 -3.42 11.15 -34.33
N VAL A 405 -2.58 10.22 -33.84
CA VAL A 405 -2.25 10.09 -32.40
C VAL A 405 -1.55 11.35 -31.88
N ARG A 406 -0.60 11.92 -32.63
CA ARG A 406 0.10 13.14 -32.24
C ARG A 406 -0.86 14.33 -32.09
N PHE A 407 -1.85 14.48 -32.97
CA PHE A 407 -2.87 15.51 -32.88
C PHE A 407 -3.79 15.30 -31.66
N ILE A 408 -4.22 14.06 -31.41
CA ILE A 408 -5.03 13.74 -30.24
C ILE A 408 -4.25 14.05 -28.94
N ASP A 409 -2.95 13.76 -28.90
CA ASP A 409 -2.09 14.11 -27.77
C ASP A 409 -1.89 15.63 -27.63
N SER A 410 -1.87 16.40 -28.73
CA SER A 410 -1.70 17.86 -28.71
C SER A 410 -2.96 18.61 -28.26
N THR A 411 -4.16 18.03 -28.48
CA THR A 411 -5.44 18.61 -28.05
C THR A 411 -5.69 18.52 -26.54
N ASN A 412 -4.71 18.08 -25.75
CA ASN A 412 -4.80 17.90 -24.29
C ASN A 412 -5.94 16.95 -23.89
N VAL A 413 -6.36 16.10 -24.82
CA VAL A 413 -7.32 15.01 -24.64
C VAL A 413 -6.53 13.79 -24.20
N PRO A 414 -6.64 13.36 -22.94
CA PRO A 414 -5.90 12.19 -22.52
C PRO A 414 -6.62 10.95 -23.04
N LEU A 415 -6.37 10.55 -24.29
CA LEU A 415 -6.78 9.24 -24.80
C LEU A 415 -6.18 8.13 -23.92
N THR A 416 -5.00 8.40 -23.35
CA THR A 416 -4.31 7.59 -22.32
C THR A 416 -5.01 7.58 -20.95
N ALA A 417 -5.88 8.54 -20.63
CA ALA A 417 -6.68 8.47 -19.40
C ALA A 417 -7.77 7.40 -19.47
N HIS A 418 -8.28 7.07 -20.67
CA HIS A 418 -9.14 5.88 -20.87
C HIS A 418 -8.39 4.56 -20.66
N LEU A 419 -7.05 4.57 -20.74
CA LEU A 419 -6.18 3.44 -20.42
C LEU A 419 -5.68 3.45 -18.95
N ALA A 420 -6.26 4.30 -18.10
CA ALA A 420 -5.95 4.41 -16.67
C ALA A 420 -4.46 4.70 -16.36
N LEU A 421 -3.80 5.53 -17.16
CA LEU A 421 -2.44 6.01 -16.89
C LEU A 421 -2.51 7.52 -16.61
N ALA A 422 -2.76 7.90 -15.35
CA ALA A 422 -2.69 9.29 -14.93
C ALA A 422 -1.27 9.84 -15.18
N ARG A 423 -1.16 10.94 -15.94
CA ARG A 423 0.12 11.63 -16.17
C ARG A 423 0.60 12.31 -14.89
N CYS A 424 1.66 11.79 -14.28
CA CYS A 424 2.40 12.45 -13.22
C CYS A 424 3.70 13.02 -13.80
N GLU A 425 3.79 14.34 -13.95
CA GLU A 425 5.04 15.00 -14.39
C GLU A 425 5.88 15.39 -13.16
N PRO A 426 7.05 14.76 -12.95
CA PRO A 426 7.91 15.07 -11.82
C PRO A 426 8.55 16.44 -12.01
N LYS A 427 8.31 17.35 -11.06
CA LYS A 427 8.78 18.76 -11.16
C LYS A 427 10.21 18.98 -10.65
N ASN A 428 10.73 18.04 -9.86
CA ASN A 428 12.05 18.12 -9.22
C ASN A 428 12.53 16.71 -8.85
N VAL A 429 13.77 16.59 -8.37
CA VAL A 429 14.41 15.29 -8.06
C VAL A 429 13.64 14.51 -6.97
N THR A 430 13.13 15.18 -5.94
CA THR A 430 12.35 14.51 -4.89
C THR A 430 11.00 14.01 -5.41
N SER A 431 10.34 14.79 -6.26
CA SER A 431 9.12 14.39 -6.97
C SER A 431 9.39 13.25 -7.93
N PHE A 432 10.54 13.22 -8.61
CA PHE A 432 10.93 12.12 -9.49
C PHE A 432 11.10 10.82 -8.71
N ILE A 433 11.85 10.85 -7.60
CA ILE A 433 12.04 9.67 -6.73
C ILE A 433 10.69 9.19 -6.16
N SER A 434 9.84 10.11 -5.73
CA SER A 434 8.49 9.78 -5.24
C SER A 434 7.62 9.15 -6.33
N VAL A 435 7.64 9.66 -7.56
CA VAL A 435 6.90 9.09 -8.70
C VAL A 435 7.44 7.70 -9.05
N MET A 436 8.76 7.50 -9.03
CA MET A 436 9.37 6.18 -9.23
C MET A 436 8.91 5.17 -8.17
N PHE A 437 8.93 5.56 -6.90
CA PHE A 437 8.45 4.74 -5.80
C PHE A 437 6.97 4.38 -5.98
N GLN A 438 6.12 5.36 -6.27
CA GLN A 438 4.69 5.14 -6.55
C GLN A 438 4.48 4.21 -7.74
N THR A 439 5.33 4.29 -8.77
CA THR A 439 5.27 3.41 -9.94
C THR A 439 5.57 1.96 -9.57
N VAL A 440 6.65 1.72 -8.83
CA VAL A 440 7.00 0.36 -8.36
C VAL A 440 5.90 -0.19 -7.44
N TRP A 441 5.46 0.62 -6.47
CA TRP A 441 4.39 0.25 -5.54
C TRP A 441 3.09 -0.12 -6.28
N ALA A 442 2.62 0.73 -7.20
CA ALA A 442 1.41 0.48 -7.97
C ALA A 442 1.52 -0.78 -8.84
N HIS A 443 2.70 -1.04 -9.41
CA HIS A 443 2.95 -2.25 -10.18
C HIS A 443 2.96 -3.50 -9.28
N MET A 444 3.68 -3.47 -8.16
CA MET A 444 3.79 -4.59 -7.22
C MET A 444 2.44 -5.02 -6.69
N ARG A 445 1.53 -4.08 -6.35
CA ARG A 445 0.16 -4.42 -5.95
C ARG A 445 -0.58 -5.25 -6.99
N ARG A 446 -0.45 -4.92 -8.28
CA ARG A 446 -1.11 -5.69 -9.36
C ARG A 446 -0.57 -7.11 -9.51
N VAL A 447 0.70 -7.33 -9.16
CA VAL A 447 1.37 -8.63 -9.33
C VAL A 447 1.13 -9.55 -8.12
N THR A 448 1.00 -8.99 -6.92
CA THR A 448 0.88 -9.78 -5.67
C THR A 448 -0.56 -10.17 -5.31
N LEU A 449 -1.56 -9.39 -5.72
CA LEU A 449 -2.97 -9.65 -5.41
C LEU A 449 -3.58 -10.66 -6.40
N HIS A 450 -4.04 -11.81 -5.89
CA HIS A 450 -4.78 -12.78 -6.68
C HIS A 450 -6.28 -12.45 -6.67
N PRO A 451 -7.02 -12.71 -7.78
CA PRO A 451 -8.47 -12.46 -7.83
C PRO A 451 -9.29 -13.18 -6.74
N GLU A 452 -8.79 -14.30 -6.22
CA GLU A 452 -9.42 -15.07 -5.15
C GLU A 452 -9.30 -14.39 -3.77
N ASP A 453 -8.31 -13.49 -3.60
CA ASP A 453 -8.11 -12.77 -2.34
C ASP A 453 -9.29 -11.86 -1.98
N ARG A 454 -10.15 -11.52 -2.95
CA ARG A 454 -11.40 -10.77 -2.73
C ARG A 454 -12.32 -11.40 -1.69
N PHE A 455 -12.32 -12.73 -1.56
CA PHE A 455 -13.21 -13.45 -0.63
C PHE A 455 -12.68 -13.47 0.81
N ARG A 456 -11.46 -12.96 1.00
CA ARG A 456 -10.77 -12.92 2.28
C ARG A 456 -10.11 -11.56 2.54
N THR A 457 -10.62 -10.51 1.88
CA THR A 457 -10.10 -9.15 1.99
C THR A 457 -11.25 -8.17 2.25
N VAL A 458 -11.16 -7.42 3.34
CA VAL A 458 -12.00 -6.25 3.59
C VAL A 458 -11.37 -5.05 2.86
N ALA A 459 -12.10 -4.51 1.88
CA ALA A 459 -11.69 -3.36 1.10
C ALA A 459 -12.25 -2.08 1.71
N ILE A 460 -11.37 -1.19 2.20
CA ILE A 460 -11.75 0.04 2.92
C ILE A 460 -11.47 1.26 2.03
N ASP A 461 -12.53 1.93 1.60
CA ASP A 461 -12.46 3.18 0.84
C ASP A 461 -12.40 4.39 1.79
N THR A 462 -11.23 5.01 1.92
CA THR A 462 -11.03 6.21 2.76
C THR A 462 -11.49 7.51 2.12
N ASP A 463 -12.13 7.44 0.94
CA ASP A 463 -12.81 8.52 0.23
C ASP A 463 -11.88 9.68 -0.16
N TYR A 464 -11.58 10.57 0.77
CA TYR A 464 -10.82 11.81 0.54
C TYR A 464 -9.47 11.85 1.27
N ILE A 465 -9.22 10.94 2.21
CA ILE A 465 -8.01 10.93 3.03
C ILE A 465 -6.92 10.12 2.33
N SER A 466 -5.79 10.77 2.06
CA SER A 466 -4.62 10.18 1.42
C SER A 466 -3.59 9.68 2.42
N THR A 467 -2.69 8.82 1.96
CA THR A 467 -1.60 8.19 2.73
C THR A 467 -0.75 9.18 3.54
N ALA A 468 -0.57 10.40 3.02
CA ALA A 468 0.35 11.40 3.58
C ALA A 468 -0.34 12.50 4.44
N ASP A 469 -1.64 12.39 4.70
CA ASP A 469 -2.42 13.41 5.41
C ASP A 469 -2.24 13.33 6.95
N PHE A 470 -1.00 13.33 7.41
CA PHE A 470 -0.64 13.18 8.83
C PHE A 470 -1.12 14.33 9.74
N HIS A 471 -1.61 15.43 9.17
CA HIS A 471 -2.17 16.57 9.91
C HIS A 471 -3.68 16.59 9.64
N MET A 472 -4.43 15.87 10.47
CA MET A 472 -5.86 15.68 10.30
C MET A 472 -6.63 16.12 11.53
N ASP A 473 -7.85 16.58 11.32
CA ASP A 473 -8.76 16.98 12.38
C ASP A 473 -9.28 15.73 13.12
N PRO A 474 -9.61 15.80 14.43
CA PRO A 474 -10.24 14.68 15.13
C PRO A 474 -11.50 14.14 14.44
N HIS A 475 -12.25 14.99 13.71
CA HIS A 475 -13.40 14.54 12.93
C HIS A 475 -13.00 13.71 11.69
N ASP A 476 -11.83 13.97 11.08
CA ASP A 476 -11.28 13.13 10.01
C ASP A 476 -10.83 11.77 10.55
N GLN A 477 -10.29 11.73 11.78
CA GLN A 477 -9.95 10.47 12.46
C GLN A 477 -11.20 9.65 12.75
N ALA A 478 -12.24 10.28 13.31
CA ALA A 478 -13.52 9.64 13.57
C ALA A 478 -14.18 9.12 12.28
N PHE A 479 -14.04 9.86 11.17
CA PHE A 479 -14.45 9.39 9.84
C PHE A 479 -13.74 8.09 9.46
N LEU A 480 -12.40 8.02 9.56
CA LEU A 480 -11.64 6.80 9.21
C LEU A 480 -12.05 5.60 10.06
N LEU A 481 -12.20 5.79 11.38
CA LEU A 481 -12.65 4.75 12.31
C LEU A 481 -14.00 4.18 11.87
N GLU A 482 -14.98 5.05 11.64
CA GLU A 482 -16.32 4.65 11.19
C GLU A 482 -16.29 3.98 9.81
N THR A 483 -15.46 4.45 8.87
CA THR A 483 -15.30 3.83 7.55
C THR A 483 -14.79 2.40 7.65
N GLY A 484 -13.75 2.15 8.45
CA GLY A 484 -13.22 0.80 8.64
C GLY A 484 -14.21 -0.12 9.35
N ARG A 485 -14.97 0.43 10.32
CA ARG A 485 -16.08 -0.29 10.97
C ARG A 485 -17.10 -0.73 9.92
N ARG A 486 -17.68 0.20 9.15
CA ARG A 486 -18.70 -0.09 8.13
C ARG A 486 -18.26 -1.09 7.07
N ALA A 487 -17.05 -0.94 6.55
CA ALA A 487 -16.50 -1.86 5.56
C ALA A 487 -16.40 -3.30 6.13
N THR A 488 -16.00 -3.43 7.39
CA THR A 488 -15.90 -4.73 8.07
C THR A 488 -17.28 -5.32 8.38
N GLU A 489 -18.22 -4.52 8.88
CA GLU A 489 -19.62 -4.96 9.09
C GLU A 489 -20.23 -5.46 7.77
N ALA A 490 -20.07 -4.70 6.68
CA ALA A 490 -20.58 -5.07 5.36
C ALA A 490 -19.96 -6.37 4.82
N PHE A 491 -18.65 -6.54 4.98
CA PHE A 491 -17.96 -7.75 4.57
C PHE A 491 -18.48 -8.99 5.33
N LEU A 492 -18.59 -8.90 6.65
CA LEU A 492 -19.09 -9.99 7.48
C LEU A 492 -20.57 -10.30 7.20
N ALA A 493 -21.40 -9.29 6.97
CA ALA A 493 -22.79 -9.48 6.60
C ALA A 493 -22.94 -10.16 5.23
N HIS A 494 -22.19 -9.70 4.23
CA HIS A 494 -22.27 -10.23 2.87
C HIS A 494 -21.74 -11.66 2.76
N HIS A 495 -20.61 -11.96 3.39
CA HIS A 495 -19.93 -13.26 3.24
C HIS A 495 -20.33 -14.30 4.30
N HIS A 496 -20.80 -13.87 5.47
CA HIS A 496 -21.09 -14.78 6.59
C HIS A 496 -22.49 -14.60 7.19
N GLY A 497 -23.31 -13.69 6.66
CA GLY A 497 -24.66 -13.44 7.16
C GLY A 497 -24.71 -12.88 8.59
N LEU A 498 -23.59 -12.33 9.07
CA LEU A 498 -23.48 -11.72 10.40
C LEU A 498 -23.78 -10.24 10.29
N ASP A 499 -24.93 -9.81 10.81
CA ASP A 499 -25.21 -8.40 11.07
C ASP A 499 -24.81 -8.10 12.52
N PRO A 500 -23.72 -7.35 12.77
CA PRO A 500 -23.28 -7.03 14.14
C PRO A 500 -24.31 -6.21 14.92
N LYS A 501 -25.37 -5.70 14.28
CA LYS A 501 -26.49 -4.99 14.91
C LYS A 501 -27.67 -5.89 15.29
N ARG A 502 -27.60 -7.22 15.07
CA ARG A 502 -28.70 -8.17 15.35
C ARG A 502 -28.37 -9.24 16.38
#